data_AF-A0A2M8CRJ2-F1
#
_entry.id   AF-A0A2M8CRJ2-F1
#
_cell.length_a   1.000
_cell.length_b   1.000
_cell.length_c   1.000
_cell.angle_alpha   90.00
_cell.angle_beta   90.00
_cell.angle_gamma   90.00
#
_symmetry.space_group_name_H-M   'P 1'
#
loop_
_entity.id
_entity.type
_entity.pdbx_description
1 polymer ?
#
loop_
_entity_poly.entity_id
_entity_poly.type
_entity_poly.pdbx_seq_one_letter_code
_entity_poly.pdbx_strand_id
1 'polypeptide(L)' 'MTTIKVLGTGCATCKRLLADVNTLVAKNNWQAQVEYVTDIAAIMSYNILSTPALVVDEKILMTGHPGAAKVEAALFKALA' A
#
# COMPACT_ATOMS: atom_id res chain seq x y z
N MET A 1 -7.01 2.24 -14.34
CA MET A 1 -7.19 1.28 -13.23
C MET A 1 -5.98 1.43 -12.36
N THR A 2 -6.14 1.77 -11.10
CA THR A 2 -5.01 2.15 -10.23
C THR A 2 -4.50 0.92 -9.47
N THR A 3 -3.24 0.55 -9.57
CA THR A 3 -2.75 -0.65 -8.86
C THR A 3 -2.10 -0.28 -7.53
N ILE A 4 -2.73 -0.60 -6.42
CA ILE A 4 -2.22 -0.42 -5.06
C ILE A 4 -1.48 -1.69 -4.65
N LYS A 5 -0.15 -1.63 -4.55
CA LYS A 5 0.68 -2.70 -4.02
C LYS A 5 1.11 -2.36 -2.59
N VAL A 6 0.73 -3.22 -1.66
CA VAL A 6 1.15 -3.13 -0.25
C VAL A 6 2.33 -4.07 -0.07
N LEU A 7 3.53 -3.51 0.06
CA LEU A 7 4.78 -4.23 0.27
C LEU A 7 5.01 -4.39 1.77
N GLY A 8 4.95 -5.61 2.29
CA GLY A 8 5.04 -5.83 3.74
C GLY A 8 5.61 -7.19 4.12
N THR A 9 6.37 -7.23 5.21
CA THR A 9 6.99 -8.46 5.74
C THR A 9 6.00 -9.38 6.49
N GLY A 10 4.69 -9.10 6.44
CA GLY A 10 3.67 -10.00 7.02
C GLY A 10 3.24 -9.68 8.46
N CYS A 11 3.68 -8.56 9.05
CA CYS A 11 3.27 -8.18 10.41
C CYS A 11 1.75 -7.93 10.52
N ALA A 12 1.18 -8.12 11.72
CA ALA A 12 -0.26 -7.94 11.98
C ALA A 12 -0.80 -6.57 11.53
N THR A 13 0.01 -5.52 11.68
CA THR A 13 -0.32 -4.15 11.24
C THR A 13 -0.48 -4.06 9.71
N CYS A 14 0.33 -4.79 8.93
CA CYS A 14 0.26 -4.79 7.46
C CYS A 14 -1.03 -5.46 6.95
N LYS A 15 -1.46 -6.55 7.61
CA LYS A 15 -2.72 -7.22 7.27
C LYS A 15 -3.94 -6.33 7.56
N ARG A 16 -3.91 -5.61 8.69
CA ARG A 16 -4.96 -4.66 9.04
C ARG A 16 -5.04 -3.52 8.03
N LEU A 17 -3.87 -3.00 7.65
CA LEU A 17 -3.73 -2.00 6.61
C LEU A 17 -4.37 -2.43 5.28
N LEU A 18 -4.08 -3.64 4.83
CA LEU A 18 -4.66 -4.19 3.59
C LEU A 18 -6.19 -4.20 3.65
N ALA A 19 -6.76 -4.60 4.79
CA ALA A 19 -8.20 -4.62 4.99
C ALA A 19 -8.79 -3.20 4.97
N ASP A 20 -8.14 -2.24 5.62
CA ASP A 20 -8.54 -0.83 5.60
C ASP A 20 -8.47 -0.24 4.19
N VAL A 21 -7.38 -0.48 3.46
CA VAL A 21 -7.21 -0.07 2.05
C VAL A 21 -8.33 -0.64 1.19
N ASN A 22 -8.61 -1.94 1.29
CA ASN A 22 -9.67 -2.58 0.50
C ASN A 22 -11.05 -2.00 0.84
N THR A 23 -11.29 -1.72 2.12
CA THR A 23 -12.53 -1.07 2.59
C THR A 23 -12.66 0.34 2.05
N LEU A 24 -11.59 1.14 2.06
CA LEU A 24 -11.57 2.51 1.54
C LEU A 24 -11.79 2.54 0.02
N VAL A 25 -11.12 1.65 -0.71
CA VAL A 25 -11.28 1.49 -2.16
C VAL A 25 -12.73 1.14 -2.50
N ALA A 26 -13.32 0.18 -1.78
CA ALA A 26 -14.72 -0.19 -1.95
C ALA A 26 -15.69 0.95 -1.56
N LYS A 27 -15.43 1.63 -0.43
CA LYS A 27 -16.27 2.72 0.10
C LYS A 27 -16.27 3.94 -0.82
N ASN A 28 -15.13 4.27 -1.40
CA ASN A 28 -14.96 5.42 -2.29
C ASN A 28 -15.22 5.08 -3.77
N ASN A 29 -15.56 3.82 -4.08
CA ASN A 29 -15.74 3.31 -5.44
C ASN A 29 -14.52 3.57 -6.35
N TRP A 30 -13.33 3.59 -5.75
CA TRP A 30 -12.10 3.77 -6.50
C TRP A 30 -11.82 2.50 -7.31
N GLN A 31 -11.56 2.65 -8.60
CA GLN A 31 -11.18 1.51 -9.46
C GLN A 31 -9.70 1.16 -9.22
N ALA A 32 -9.42 0.66 -8.02
CA ALA A 32 -8.08 0.31 -7.61
C ALA A 32 -7.93 -1.20 -7.29
N GLN A 33 -6.87 -1.81 -7.81
CA GLN A 33 -6.51 -3.21 -7.51
C GLN A 33 -5.57 -3.25 -6.31
N VAL A 34 -5.96 -3.94 -5.24
CA VAL A 34 -5.13 -4.08 -4.04
C VAL A 34 -4.35 -5.40 -4.13
N GLU A 35 -3.03 -5.31 -4.15
CA GLU A 35 -2.11 -6.44 -4.26
C GLU A 35 -1.18 -6.47 -3.04
N TYR A 36 -1.14 -7.60 -2.33
CA TYR A 36 -0.25 -7.74 -1.17
C TYR A 36 1.04 -8.43 -1.61
N VAL A 37 2.13 -7.68 -1.61
CA VAL A 37 3.43 -8.17 -2.04
C VAL A 37 4.29 -8.40 -0.80
N THR A 38 4.44 -9.67 -0.42
CA THR A 38 5.37 -10.09 0.64
C THR A 38 6.75 -10.43 0.10
N ASP A 39 6.93 -10.32 -1.21
CA ASP A 39 8.12 -10.80 -1.89
C ASP A 39 9.28 -9.82 -1.73
N ILE A 40 10.34 -10.29 -1.06
CA ILE A 40 11.55 -9.50 -0.81
C ILE A 40 12.23 -9.13 -2.14
N ALA A 41 12.14 -9.99 -3.17
CA ALA A 41 12.73 -9.70 -4.47
C ALA A 41 12.03 -8.51 -5.15
N ALA A 42 10.70 -8.45 -5.07
CA ALA A 42 9.93 -7.32 -5.59
C ALA A 42 10.28 -6.02 -4.85
N ILE A 43 10.41 -6.08 -3.52
CA ILE A 43 10.82 -4.97 -2.66
C ILE A 43 12.20 -4.43 -3.07
N MET A 44 13.16 -5.32 -3.33
CA MET A 44 14.50 -4.93 -3.79
C MET A 44 14.47 -4.25 -5.16
N SER A 45 13.61 -4.70 -6.09
CA SER A 45 13.43 -4.04 -7.39
C SER A 45 12.92 -2.60 -7.28
N TYR A 46 12.17 -2.27 -6.23
CA TYR A 46 11.71 -0.90 -5.96
C TYR A 46 12.76 -0.05 -5.22
N ASN A 47 13.96 -0.58 -4.92
CA ASN A 47 15.05 0.09 -4.21
C ASN A 47 14.60 0.80 -2.90
N ILE A 48 13.61 0.22 -2.23
CA ILE A 48 13.06 0.78 -0.99
C ILE A 48 13.90 0.32 0.21
N LEU A 49 14.50 1.29 0.90
CA LEU A 49 15.38 1.06 2.06
C LEU A 49 14.61 0.64 3.32
N SER A 50 13.28 0.77 3.35
CA SER A 50 12.47 0.51 4.53
C SER A 50 11.12 -0.11 4.18
N THR A 51 10.94 -1.36 4.59
CA THR A 51 9.66 -2.08 4.60
C THR A 51 8.95 -1.86 5.93
N PRO A 52 7.63 -1.64 5.98
CA PRO A 52 6.63 -1.78 4.91
C PRO A 52 6.63 -0.60 3.94
N ALA A 53 6.22 -0.80 2.68
CA ALA A 53 6.05 0.27 1.70
C ALA A 53 4.65 0.18 1.05
N LEU A 54 4.11 1.34 0.68
CA LEU A 54 2.86 1.47 -0.06
C LEU A 54 3.17 2.04 -1.43
N VAL A 55 2.86 1.27 -2.47
CA VAL A 55 3.05 1.64 -3.86
C VAL A 55 1.67 1.74 -4.50
N VAL A 56 1.45 2.80 -5.27
CA VAL A 56 0.21 3.00 -6.02
C VAL A 56 0.58 3.40 -7.42
N ASP A 57 0.08 2.68 -8.41
CA ASP A 57 0.35 2.90 -9.83
C ASP A 57 1.86 2.88 -10.14
N GLU A 58 2.56 1.87 -9.59
CA GLU A 58 4.03 1.73 -9.65
C GLU A 58 4.83 2.88 -9.01
N LYS A 59 4.14 3.84 -8.39
CA LYS A 59 4.74 4.96 -7.67
C LYS A 59 4.80 4.67 -6.18
N ILE A 60 5.99 4.80 -5.61
CA ILE A 60 6.18 4.69 -4.16
C ILE A 60 5.56 5.93 -3.52
N LEU A 61 4.43 5.75 -2.84
CA LEU A 61 3.82 6.82 -2.06
C LEU A 61 4.49 6.94 -0.69
N MET A 62 4.81 5.80 -0.09
CA MET A 62 5.38 5.74 1.26
C MET A 62 6.30 4.54 1.47
N THR A 63 7.29 4.72 2.34
CA THR A 63 8.22 3.69 2.83
C THR A 63 8.38 3.81 4.34
N GLY A 64 8.47 2.69 5.05
CA GLY A 64 8.58 2.62 6.51
C GLY A 64 7.24 2.46 7.25
N HIS A 65 7.28 2.08 8.54
CA HIS A 65 6.14 1.66 9.39
C HIS A 65 4.96 2.66 9.39
N PRO A 66 3.93 2.46 8.55
CA PRO A 66 2.87 3.43 8.41
C PRO A 66 1.67 2.94 9.23
N GLY A 67 1.32 3.70 10.27
CA GLY A 67 0.04 3.51 10.95
C GLY A 67 -1.13 3.77 9.99
N ALA A 68 -2.31 3.23 10.31
CA ALA A 68 -3.51 3.30 9.46
C ALA A 68 -3.83 4.71 8.91
N ALA A 69 -3.65 5.75 9.74
CA ALA A 69 -3.92 7.14 9.36
C ALA A 69 -3.05 7.66 8.19
N LYS A 70 -1.80 7.19 8.07
CA LYS A 70 -0.91 7.62 6.97
C LYS A 70 -1.32 7.02 5.63
N VAL A 71 -1.91 5.83 5.66
CA VAL A 71 -2.27 5.10 4.43
C VAL A 71 -3.53 5.65 3.82
N GLU A 72 -4.51 6.04 4.63
CA GLU A 72 -5.66 6.79 4.15
C GLU A 72 -5.22 8.09 3.45
N ALA A 73 -4.31 8.85 4.08
CA ALA A 73 -3.77 10.08 3.48
C ALA A 73 -3.00 9.83 2.18
N ALA A 74 -2.22 8.75 2.09
CA ALA A 74 -1.48 8.39 0.88
C ALA A 74 -2.42 8.00 -0.27
N LEU A 75 -3.42 7.16 0.01
CA LEU A 75 -4.44 6.78 -0.97
C LEU A 75 -5.19 8.01 -1.47
N PHE A 76 -5.60 8.90 -0.54
CA PHE A 76 -6.27 10.13 -0.89
C PHE A 76 -5.40 11.00 -1.79
N LYS A 77 -4.10 11.11 -1.52
CA LYS A 77 -3.16 11.88 -2.34
C LYS A 77 -2.91 11.30 -3.74
N ALA A 78 -3.09 9.98 -3.91
CA ALA A 78 -2.87 9.32 -5.19
C ALA A 78 -4.15 9.19 -6.04
N LEU A 79 -5.32 9.32 -5.42
CA LEU A 79 -6.63 9.17 -6.07
C LEU A 79 -7.44 10.49 -6.11
N ALA A 80 -6.96 11.56 -5.47
CA ALA A 80 -7.43 12.94 -5.63
C ALA A 80 -6.62 13.68 -6.70
#